data_AF-A0AAN9GK11-F1
#
_entry.id   AF-A0AAN9GK11-F1
#
_cell.length_a   1.000
_cell.length_b   1.000
_cell.length_c   1.000
_cell.angle_alpha   90.00
_cell.angle_beta   90.00
_cell.angle_gamma   90.00
#
_symmetry.space_group_name_H-M   'P 1'
#
loop_
_entity.id
_entity.type
_entity.pdbx_description
1 polymer ?
#
loop_
_entity_poly.entity_id
_entity_poly.type
_entity_poly.pdbx_seq_one_letter_code
_entity_poly.pdbx_strand_id
1 'polypeptide(L)'
;MSKRKGLDPSSNPNADFSDFLMELATYEKNVNRAMHKYNAYRKAAGIIAKHPTQIMSGDQAKKLDGVGDKIAKKIDEFIQTGKLQKLEKIRANDTNVAITELTKVTGIGPANAQKLVAEGITSIEELRKHQEKLNHHQKIGLKHFEDFEKRIPREEMLKMREVVISEIHKLDSEYTADVCGSFRRGAESSGDMDILLTHPSYTSTTKKKPELLQKVVKQLESIKFVTDTLSLGDSKYMGVCQLPKDEDGTEYLFRRLDIRSVVNCYAMCIIFLHLVKF
;
A
#
# COMPACT_ATOMS: atom_id res chain seq x y z
N MET A 1 -36.80 -14.74 -2.92
CA MET A 1 -36.49 -13.45 -2.25
C MET A 1 -35.60 -13.74 -1.05
N SER A 2 -34.28 -13.55 -1.19
CA SER A 2 -33.32 -13.89 -0.14
C SER A 2 -33.06 -12.69 0.75
N LYS A 3 -33.41 -12.80 2.04
CA LYS A 3 -33.19 -11.79 3.08
C LYS A 3 -31.67 -11.64 3.30
N ARG A 4 -31.06 -10.56 2.79
CA ARG A 4 -29.68 -10.19 3.16
C ARG A 4 -29.70 -9.47 4.52
N LYS A 5 -28.86 -9.95 5.44
CA LYS A 5 -28.66 -9.47 6.82
C LYS A 5 -28.55 -7.94 6.87
N GLY A 6 -29.18 -7.34 7.88
CA GLY A 6 -29.09 -5.91 8.15
C GLY A 6 -27.64 -5.46 8.31
N LEU A 7 -27.23 -4.50 7.49
CA LEU A 7 -25.93 -3.86 7.53
C LEU A 7 -25.99 -2.65 8.45
N ASP A 8 -25.02 -2.58 9.37
CA ASP A 8 -24.74 -1.46 10.27
C ASP A 8 -24.62 -0.12 9.51
N PRO A 9 -25.17 1.02 9.99
CA PRO A 9 -25.10 2.31 9.28
C PRO A 9 -23.69 2.88 9.04
N SER A 10 -22.66 2.30 9.67
CA SER A 10 -21.24 2.62 9.39
C SER A 10 -20.65 1.83 8.21
N SER A 11 -21.38 0.82 7.73
CA SER A 11 -21.00 -0.08 6.65
C SER A 11 -21.29 0.57 5.31
N ASN A 12 -20.26 0.65 4.46
CA ASN A 12 -20.39 1.04 3.06
C ASN A 12 -21.53 0.23 2.38
N PRO A 13 -22.67 0.86 2.01
CA PRO A 13 -23.84 0.15 1.46
C PRO A 13 -23.57 -0.47 0.09
N ASN A 14 -22.42 -0.13 -0.51
CA ASN A 14 -21.98 -0.57 -1.83
C ASN A 14 -20.66 -1.34 -1.74
N ALA A 15 -20.36 -1.99 -0.61
CA ALA A 15 -19.12 -2.74 -0.40
C ALA A 15 -18.88 -3.79 -1.49
N ASP A 16 -19.90 -4.60 -1.81
CA ASP A 16 -19.84 -5.63 -2.87
C ASP A 16 -19.35 -5.05 -4.21
N PHE A 17 -19.84 -3.87 -4.58
CA PHE A 17 -19.47 -3.20 -5.82
C PHE A 17 -18.05 -2.68 -5.79
N SER A 18 -17.66 -2.06 -4.68
CA SER A 18 -16.29 -1.60 -4.47
C SER A 18 -15.30 -2.76 -4.55
N ASP A 19 -15.61 -3.90 -3.91
CA ASP A 19 -14.72 -5.05 -3.82
C ASP A 19 -14.48 -5.70 -5.17
N PHE A 20 -15.54 -5.98 -5.94
CA PHE A 20 -15.38 -6.59 -7.27
C PHE A 20 -14.65 -5.63 -8.24
N LEU A 21 -14.87 -4.32 -8.12
CA LEU A 21 -14.16 -3.32 -8.93
C LEU A 21 -12.67 -3.25 -8.56
N MET A 22 -12.34 -3.39 -7.28
CA MET A 22 -10.96 -3.48 -6.81
C MET A 22 -10.27 -4.77 -7.25
N GLU A 23 -11.00 -5.89 -7.30
CA GLU A 23 -10.49 -7.15 -7.85
C GLU A 23 -10.20 -7.01 -9.35
N LEU A 24 -11.11 -6.41 -10.12
CA LEU A 24 -10.88 -6.09 -11.53
C LEU A 24 -9.69 -5.12 -11.71
N ALA A 25 -9.55 -4.12 -10.84
CA ALA A 25 -8.41 -3.21 -10.88
C ALA A 25 -7.11 -4.00 -10.71
N THR A 26 -7.04 -4.85 -9.70
CA THR A 26 -5.88 -5.71 -9.39
C THR A 26 -5.53 -6.61 -10.56
N TYR A 27 -6.51 -7.25 -11.19
CA TYR A 27 -6.32 -8.05 -12.39
C TYR A 27 -5.76 -7.22 -13.56
N GLU A 28 -6.33 -6.05 -13.85
CA GLU A 28 -5.85 -5.21 -14.97
C GLU A 28 -4.43 -4.70 -14.71
N LYS A 29 -4.05 -4.45 -13.45
CA LYS A 29 -2.68 -4.09 -13.06
C LYS A 29 -1.70 -5.26 -13.18
N ASN A 30 -2.06 -6.41 -12.62
CA ASN A 30 -1.14 -7.52 -12.40
C ASN A 30 -1.02 -8.44 -13.62
N VAL A 31 -2.12 -8.67 -14.34
CA VAL A 31 -2.13 -9.57 -15.49
C VAL A 31 -2.01 -8.78 -16.78
N ASN A 32 -2.91 -7.81 -17.01
CA ASN A 32 -2.92 -7.05 -18.26
C ASN A 32 -1.92 -5.89 -18.31
N ARG A 33 -1.28 -5.56 -17.18
CA ARG A 33 -0.33 -4.43 -17.04
C ARG A 33 -0.90 -3.08 -17.53
N ALA A 34 -2.21 -2.92 -17.45
CA ALA A 34 -2.97 -1.78 -17.97
C ALA A 34 -3.25 -0.75 -16.87
N MET A 35 -2.26 0.09 -16.56
CA MET A 35 -2.35 1.09 -15.46
C MET A 35 -3.51 2.08 -15.61
N HIS A 36 -3.86 2.49 -16.83
CA HIS A 36 -5.01 3.37 -17.06
C HIS A 36 -6.33 2.71 -16.65
N LYS A 37 -6.50 1.41 -16.92
CA LYS A 37 -7.69 0.66 -16.51
C LYS A 37 -7.72 0.42 -15.02
N TYR A 38 -6.57 0.07 -14.41
CA TYR A 38 -6.42 -0.01 -12.96
C TYR A 38 -6.89 1.28 -12.28
N ASN A 39 -6.41 2.44 -12.73
CA ASN A 39 -6.79 3.74 -12.17
C ASN A 39 -8.27 4.04 -12.36
N ALA A 40 -8.85 3.69 -13.52
CA ALA A 40 -10.28 3.87 -13.76
C ALA A 40 -11.15 3.05 -12.80
N TYR A 41 -10.85 1.75 -12.64
CA TYR A 41 -11.59 0.89 -11.71
C TYR A 41 -11.41 1.33 -10.25
N ARG A 42 -10.19 1.72 -9.85
CA ARG A 42 -9.91 2.24 -8.51
C ARG A 42 -10.64 3.56 -8.23
N LYS A 43 -10.70 4.48 -9.20
CA LYS A 43 -11.48 5.73 -9.09
C LYS A 43 -12.97 5.39 -8.87
N ALA A 44 -13.52 4.52 -9.70
CA ALA A 44 -14.92 4.10 -9.61
C ALA A 44 -15.24 3.43 -8.25
N ALA A 45 -14.40 2.49 -7.80
CA ALA A 45 -14.57 1.81 -6.52
C ALA A 45 -14.57 2.81 -5.35
N GLY A 46 -13.61 3.75 -5.35
CA GLY A 46 -13.51 4.78 -4.30
C GLY A 46 -14.70 5.74 -4.25
N ILE A 47 -15.35 6.02 -5.39
CA ILE A 47 -16.55 6.87 -5.44
C ILE A 47 -17.78 6.10 -4.99
N ILE A 48 -17.93 4.87 -5.47
CA ILE A 48 -19.04 3.99 -5.10
C ILE A 48 -19.00 3.69 -3.59
N ALA A 49 -17.82 3.48 -3.02
CA ALA A 49 -17.65 3.25 -1.59
C ALA A 49 -18.03 4.44 -0.70
N LYS A 50 -17.96 5.66 -1.24
CA LYS A 50 -18.34 6.90 -0.53
C LYS A 50 -19.80 7.28 -0.78
N HIS A 51 -20.49 6.59 -1.68
CA HIS A 51 -21.87 6.92 -2.00
C HIS A 51 -22.77 6.50 -0.83
N PRO A 52 -23.56 7.42 -0.23
CA PRO A 52 -24.26 7.18 1.03
C PRO A 52 -25.46 6.24 0.90
N THR A 53 -25.97 6.06 -0.31
CA THR A 53 -27.13 5.21 -0.59
C THR A 53 -26.72 4.00 -1.40
N GLN A 54 -27.47 2.90 -1.28
CA GLN A 54 -27.28 1.74 -2.12
C GLN A 54 -27.57 2.07 -3.59
N ILE A 55 -26.68 1.66 -4.48
CA ILE A 55 -26.85 1.79 -5.93
C ILE A 55 -27.76 0.65 -6.41
N MET A 56 -28.85 1.02 -7.09
CA MET A 56 -29.89 0.10 -7.53
C MET A 56 -29.82 -0.22 -9.03
N SER A 57 -29.02 0.54 -9.80
CA SER A 57 -28.83 0.33 -11.24
C SER A 57 -27.50 0.89 -11.73
N GLY A 58 -27.01 0.39 -12.86
CA GLY A 58 -25.87 0.92 -13.58
C GLY A 58 -26.10 2.35 -14.06
N ASP A 59 -27.32 2.72 -14.44
CA ASP A 59 -27.65 4.10 -14.83
C ASP A 59 -27.52 5.08 -13.65
N GLN A 60 -27.91 4.67 -12.44
CA GLN A 60 -27.64 5.46 -11.23
C GLN A 60 -26.14 5.58 -10.99
N ALA A 61 -25.39 4.47 -11.13
CA ALA A 61 -23.95 4.48 -10.97
C ALA A 61 -23.25 5.40 -11.98
N LYS A 62 -23.71 5.41 -13.24
CA LYS A 62 -23.14 6.20 -14.35
C LYS A 62 -23.21 7.71 -14.13
N LYS A 63 -24.10 8.19 -13.25
CA LYS A 63 -24.17 9.61 -12.86
C LYS A 63 -22.97 10.05 -11.99
N LEU A 64 -22.21 9.10 -11.44
CA LEU A 64 -21.05 9.37 -10.60
C LEU A 64 -19.80 9.63 -11.45
N ASP A 65 -19.07 10.72 -11.18
CA ASP A 65 -17.88 11.13 -11.95
C ASP A 65 -16.72 10.12 -11.83
N GLY A 66 -16.62 9.19 -12.78
CA GLY A 66 -15.63 8.11 -12.79
C GLY A 66 -16.22 6.75 -13.11
N VAL A 67 -17.55 6.66 -13.19
CA VAL A 67 -18.28 5.46 -13.62
C VAL A 67 -18.74 5.64 -15.06
N GLY A 68 -18.07 4.97 -16.00
CA GLY A 68 -18.47 4.93 -17.41
C GLY A 68 -19.40 3.76 -17.74
N ASP A 69 -19.87 3.71 -18.99
CA ASP A 69 -20.79 2.70 -19.51
C ASP A 69 -20.36 1.25 -19.22
N LYS A 70 -19.06 0.97 -19.36
CA LYS A 70 -18.52 -0.37 -19.15
C LYS A 70 -18.55 -0.82 -17.68
N ILE A 71 -18.54 0.13 -16.73
CA ILE A 71 -18.61 -0.15 -15.30
C ILE A 71 -20.08 -0.24 -14.90
N ALA A 72 -20.92 0.69 -15.39
CA ALA A 72 -22.38 0.64 -15.21
C ALA A 72 -22.97 -0.72 -15.62
N LYS A 73 -22.63 -1.22 -16.82
CA LYS A 73 -23.07 -2.55 -17.28
C LYS A 73 -22.64 -3.71 -16.38
N LYS A 74 -21.47 -3.62 -15.74
CA LYS A 74 -21.01 -4.65 -14.79
C LYS A 74 -21.77 -4.60 -13.48
N ILE A 75 -22.12 -3.39 -13.03
CA ILE A 75 -22.98 -3.20 -11.87
C ILE A 75 -24.37 -3.80 -12.16
N ASP A 76 -24.95 -3.53 -13.33
CA ASP A 76 -26.22 -4.16 -13.73
C ASP A 76 -26.14 -5.70 -13.78
N GLU A 77 -25.08 -6.25 -14.39
CA GLU A 77 -24.84 -7.70 -14.43
C GLU A 77 -24.77 -8.30 -13.02
N PHE A 78 -24.05 -7.63 -12.10
CA PHE A 78 -23.91 -8.08 -10.73
C PHE A 78 -25.23 -7.97 -9.94
N ILE A 79 -26.02 -6.91 -10.15
CA ILE A 79 -27.34 -6.76 -9.51
C ILE A 79 -28.29 -7.86 -9.98
N GLN A 80 -28.29 -8.19 -11.27
CA GLN A 80 -29.19 -9.20 -11.85
C GLN A 80 -28.80 -10.63 -11.47
N THR A 81 -27.51 -10.95 -11.51
CA THR A 81 -27.02 -12.35 -11.39
C THR A 81 -26.37 -12.66 -10.03
N GLY A 82 -26.02 -11.63 -9.25
CA GLY A 82 -25.21 -11.75 -8.04
C GLY A 82 -23.74 -12.09 -8.29
N LYS A 83 -23.30 -12.18 -9.54
CA LYS A 83 -21.94 -12.55 -9.94
C LYS A 83 -21.48 -11.71 -11.13
N LEU A 84 -20.19 -11.78 -11.45
CA LEU A 84 -19.64 -11.17 -12.66
C LEU A 84 -18.91 -12.25 -13.46
N GLN A 85 -19.41 -12.59 -14.65
CA GLN A 85 -18.87 -13.67 -15.48
C GLN A 85 -17.38 -13.46 -15.79
N LYS A 86 -16.97 -12.20 -15.98
CA LYS A 86 -15.55 -11.86 -16.20
C LYS A 86 -14.69 -12.23 -14.99
N LEU A 87 -15.14 -11.98 -13.76
CA LEU A 87 -14.38 -12.33 -12.56
C LEU A 87 -14.33 -13.84 -12.36
N GLU A 88 -15.43 -14.56 -12.61
CA GLU A 88 -15.43 -16.02 -12.52
C GLU A 88 -14.39 -16.64 -13.48
N LYS A 89 -14.27 -16.12 -14.71
CA LYS A 89 -13.22 -16.54 -15.65
C LYS A 89 -11.81 -16.18 -15.19
N ILE A 90 -11.64 -15.04 -14.53
CA ILE A 90 -10.34 -14.62 -13.99
C ILE A 90 -9.91 -15.56 -12.85
N ARG A 91 -10.84 -15.86 -11.93
CA ARG A 91 -10.65 -16.75 -10.77
C ARG A 91 -10.40 -18.20 -11.18
N ALA A 92 -11.01 -18.66 -12.27
CA ALA A 92 -10.83 -20.01 -12.80
C ALA A 92 -9.49 -20.22 -13.54
N ASN A 93 -8.68 -19.17 -13.73
CA ASN A 93 -7.41 -19.27 -14.43
C ASN A 93 -6.25 -19.25 -13.42
N ASP A 94 -5.65 -20.42 -13.20
CA ASP A 94 -4.58 -20.63 -12.23
C ASP A 94 -3.38 -19.69 -12.46
N THR A 95 -3.04 -19.38 -13.71
CA THR A 95 -1.97 -18.43 -14.05
C THR A 95 -2.28 -17.03 -13.50
N ASN A 96 -3.53 -16.57 -13.59
CA ASN A 96 -3.91 -15.25 -13.07
C ASN A 96 -3.89 -15.22 -11.53
N VAL A 97 -4.32 -16.31 -10.91
CA VAL A 97 -4.28 -16.49 -9.45
C VAL A 97 -2.83 -16.45 -8.97
N ALA A 98 -1.96 -17.26 -9.57
CA ALA A 98 -0.54 -17.32 -9.26
C ALA A 98 0.17 -15.97 -9.45
N ILE A 99 -0.07 -15.28 -10.58
CA ILE A 99 0.48 -13.92 -10.79
C ILE A 99 0.02 -12.98 -9.67
N THR A 100 -1.27 -12.99 -9.34
CA THR A 100 -1.82 -12.10 -8.31
C THR A 100 -1.23 -12.39 -6.94
N GLU A 101 -1.09 -13.67 -6.58
CA GLU A 101 -0.49 -14.13 -5.33
C GLU A 101 0.98 -13.67 -5.22
N LEU A 102 1.80 -13.95 -6.23
CA LEU A 102 3.22 -13.58 -6.22
C LEU A 102 3.43 -12.07 -6.19
N THR A 103 2.55 -11.27 -6.83
CA THR A 103 2.66 -9.79 -6.76
C THR A 103 2.36 -9.20 -5.38
N LYS A 104 1.84 -9.98 -4.43
CA LYS A 104 1.68 -9.53 -3.04
C LYS A 104 3.03 -9.38 -2.34
N VAL A 105 4.04 -10.15 -2.75
CA VAL A 105 5.39 -10.05 -2.20
C VAL A 105 6.01 -8.74 -2.66
N THR A 106 6.41 -7.88 -1.72
CA THR A 106 7.05 -6.61 -2.06
C THR A 106 8.33 -6.83 -2.87
N GLY A 107 8.50 -6.05 -3.93
CA GLY A 107 9.58 -6.23 -4.91
C GLY A 107 9.26 -7.18 -6.08
N ILE A 108 8.15 -7.92 -6.03
CA ILE A 108 7.64 -8.71 -7.16
C ILE A 108 6.53 -7.92 -7.87
N GLY A 109 6.91 -7.29 -9.00
CA GLY A 109 5.95 -6.65 -9.90
C GLY A 109 5.33 -7.62 -10.91
N PRO A 110 4.32 -7.17 -11.68
CA PRO A 110 3.62 -7.98 -12.70
C PRO A 110 4.54 -8.73 -13.66
N ALA A 111 5.60 -8.06 -14.14
CA ALA A 111 6.55 -8.65 -15.08
C ALA A 111 7.38 -9.78 -14.43
N ASN A 112 7.82 -9.59 -13.17
CA ASN A 112 8.58 -10.61 -12.45
C ASN A 112 7.68 -11.78 -12.05
N ALA A 113 6.44 -11.52 -11.64
CA ALA A 113 5.46 -12.57 -11.34
C ALA A 113 5.17 -13.44 -12.57
N GLN A 114 4.96 -12.84 -13.75
CA GLN A 114 4.78 -13.58 -15.01
C GLN A 114 6.00 -14.46 -15.34
N LYS A 115 7.21 -13.93 -15.15
CA LYS A 115 8.45 -14.69 -15.35
C LYS A 115 8.54 -15.89 -14.40
N LEU A 116 8.27 -15.69 -13.11
CA LEU A 116 8.30 -16.77 -12.11
C LEU A 116 7.27 -17.86 -12.43
N VAL A 117 6.06 -17.48 -12.83
CA VAL A 117 5.02 -18.45 -13.24
C VAL A 117 5.42 -19.22 -14.50
N ALA A 118 6.05 -18.56 -15.48
CA ALA A 118 6.58 -19.23 -16.67
C ALA A 118 7.71 -20.22 -16.33
N GLU A 119 8.42 -20.01 -15.22
CA GLU A 119 9.43 -20.91 -14.69
C GLU A 119 8.85 -21.99 -13.75
N GLY A 120 7.52 -22.08 -13.63
CA GLY A 120 6.82 -23.09 -12.82
C GLY A 120 6.61 -22.70 -11.34
N ILE A 121 7.00 -21.50 -10.93
CA ILE A 121 6.80 -21.01 -9.55
C ILE A 121 5.44 -20.32 -9.48
N THR A 122 4.45 -20.98 -8.89
CA THR A 122 3.05 -20.51 -8.89
C THR A 122 2.49 -20.17 -7.51
N SER A 123 3.21 -20.46 -6.43
CA SER A 123 2.78 -20.19 -5.05
C SER A 123 3.89 -19.57 -4.21
N ILE A 124 3.52 -18.97 -3.07
CA ILE A 124 4.49 -18.46 -2.09
C ILE A 124 5.37 -19.58 -1.51
N GLU A 125 4.82 -20.78 -1.34
CA GLU A 125 5.57 -21.95 -0.85
C GLU A 125 6.67 -22.37 -1.83
N GLU A 126 6.36 -22.40 -3.13
CA GLU A 126 7.36 -22.67 -4.16
C GLU A 126 8.40 -21.56 -4.26
N LEU A 127 7.97 -20.31 -4.05
CA LEU A 127 8.86 -19.15 -4.00
C LEU A 127 9.87 -19.24 -2.83
N ARG A 128 9.44 -19.77 -1.68
CA ARG A 128 10.31 -20.02 -0.50
C ARG A 128 11.39 -21.07 -0.77
N LYS A 129 11.15 -22.00 -1.70
CA LYS A 129 12.13 -23.01 -2.12
C LYS A 129 13.15 -22.47 -3.12
N HIS A 130 12.78 -21.46 -3.91
CA HIS A 130 13.59 -20.91 -5.02
C HIS A 130 14.11 -19.49 -4.74
N GLN A 131 14.61 -19.24 -3.53
CA GLN A 131 15.07 -17.91 -3.11
C GLN A 131 16.30 -17.42 -3.88
N GLU A 132 17.07 -18.31 -4.49
CA GLU A 132 18.22 -17.99 -5.34
C GLU A 132 17.86 -17.14 -6.56
N LYS A 133 16.61 -17.23 -7.03
CA LYS A 133 16.10 -16.44 -8.16
C LYS A 133 15.68 -15.03 -7.77
N LEU A 134 15.63 -14.73 -6.47
CA LEU A 134 15.13 -13.48 -5.93
C LEU A 134 16.25 -12.46 -5.73
N ASN A 135 15.96 -11.20 -6.03
CA ASN A 135 16.84 -10.10 -5.67
C ASN A 135 16.72 -9.77 -4.17
N HIS A 136 17.60 -8.89 -3.67
CA HIS A 136 17.66 -8.49 -2.26
C HIS A 136 16.30 -8.00 -1.71
N HIS A 137 15.61 -7.12 -2.45
CA HIS A 137 14.29 -6.61 -2.05
C HIS A 137 13.28 -7.76 -1.95
N GLN A 138 13.20 -8.61 -2.97
CA GLN A 138 12.26 -9.73 -3.01
C GLN A 138 12.51 -10.74 -1.89
N LYS A 139 13.77 -10.99 -1.52
CA LYS A 139 14.13 -11.86 -0.38
C LYS A 139 13.60 -11.32 0.93
N ILE A 140 13.79 -10.03 1.21
CA ILE A 140 13.25 -9.39 2.42
C ILE A 140 11.71 -9.38 2.35
N GLY A 141 11.14 -9.11 1.18
CA GLY A 141 9.69 -9.13 0.98
C GLY A 141 9.07 -10.49 1.25
N LEU A 142 9.77 -11.57 0.92
CA LEU A 142 9.36 -12.94 1.22
C LEU A 142 9.58 -13.31 2.69
N LYS A 143 10.70 -12.86 3.28
CA LYS A 143 11.05 -13.08 4.70
C LYS A 143 9.95 -12.57 5.64
N HIS A 144 9.39 -11.40 5.34
CA HIS A 144 8.40 -10.70 6.17
C HIS A 144 6.99 -10.67 5.55
N PHE A 145 6.70 -11.62 4.65
CA PHE A 145 5.47 -11.63 3.86
C PHE A 145 4.20 -11.59 4.73
N GLU A 146 4.13 -12.47 5.73
CA GLU A 146 2.97 -12.59 6.63
C GLU A 146 2.75 -11.32 7.47
N ASP A 147 3.83 -10.62 7.81
CA ASP A 147 3.76 -9.42 8.63
C ASP A 147 3.37 -8.19 7.83
N PHE A 148 3.80 -8.11 6.57
CA PHE A 148 3.43 -7.02 5.66
C PHE A 148 1.98 -7.08 5.19
N GLU A 149 1.31 -8.24 5.24
CA GLU A 149 -0.13 -8.32 4.98
C GLU A 149 -0.98 -7.76 6.14
N LYS A 150 -0.42 -7.69 7.36
CA LYS A 150 -1.15 -7.24 8.55
C LYS A 150 -1.15 -5.71 8.65
N ARG A 151 -2.32 -5.16 8.95
CA ARG A 151 -2.52 -3.73 9.19
C ARG A 151 -1.86 -3.30 10.50
N ILE A 152 -1.41 -2.04 10.54
CA ILE A 152 -0.79 -1.40 11.72
C ILE A 152 -1.87 -0.60 12.44
N PRO A 153 -2.24 -0.93 13.69
CA PRO A 153 -3.16 -0.12 14.49
C PRO A 153 -2.63 1.30 14.70
N ARG A 154 -3.55 2.27 14.83
CA ARG A 154 -3.16 3.67 15.04
C ARG A 154 -2.34 3.90 16.31
N GLU A 155 -2.62 3.15 17.38
CA GLU A 155 -1.84 3.20 18.62
C GLU A 155 -0.38 2.78 18.41
N GLU A 156 -0.14 1.70 17.67
CA GLU A 156 1.20 1.25 17.29
C GLU A 156 1.93 2.32 16.46
N MET A 157 1.23 2.94 15.50
CA MET A 157 1.77 4.04 14.69
C MET A 157 2.18 5.26 15.54
N LEU A 158 1.47 5.56 16.63
CA LEU A 158 1.81 6.65 17.54
C LEU A 158 3.11 6.35 18.29
N LYS A 159 3.26 5.13 18.84
CA LYS A 159 4.50 4.69 19.49
C LYS A 159 5.69 4.77 18.53
N MET A 160 5.52 4.26 17.31
CA MET A 160 6.56 4.32 16.26
C MET A 160 6.94 5.77 15.91
N ARG A 161 5.95 6.66 15.81
CA ARG A 161 6.16 8.09 15.53
C ARG A 161 7.02 8.74 16.61
N GLU A 162 6.71 8.48 17.89
CA GLU A 162 7.45 9.05 19.02
C GLU A 162 8.92 8.62 19.01
N VAL A 163 9.18 7.32 18.82
CA VAL A 163 10.55 6.78 18.69
C VAL A 163 11.30 7.50 17.57
N VAL A 164 10.73 7.52 16.35
CA VAL A 164 11.44 8.08 15.20
C VAL A 164 11.69 9.58 15.33
N ILE A 165 10.70 10.36 15.77
CA ILE A 165 10.87 11.82 15.94
C ILE A 165 11.92 12.10 17.02
N SER A 166 11.89 11.37 18.14
CA SER A 166 12.86 11.55 19.22
C SER A 166 14.30 11.28 18.76
N GLU A 167 14.53 10.23 17.99
CA GLU A 167 15.85 9.88 17.46
C GLU A 167 16.34 10.85 16.39
N ILE A 168 15.45 11.34 15.53
CA ILE A 168 15.79 12.34 14.52
C ILE A 168 16.21 13.65 15.20
N HIS A 169 15.49 14.09 16.23
CA HIS A 169 15.85 15.31 16.97
C HIS A 169 17.13 15.16 17.80
N LYS A 170 17.46 13.96 18.29
CA LYS A 170 18.76 13.69 18.93
C LYS A 170 19.93 13.83 17.96
N LEU A 171 19.71 13.48 16.70
CA LEU A 171 20.74 13.57 15.66
C LEU A 171 21.01 15.02 15.26
N ASP A 172 19.95 15.79 14.96
CA ASP A 172 20.02 17.22 14.69
C ASP A 172 18.66 17.86 14.95
N SER A 173 18.62 18.89 15.81
CA SER A 173 17.40 19.63 16.14
C SER A 173 16.83 20.44 14.97
N GLU A 174 17.62 20.65 13.90
CA GLU A 174 17.16 21.33 12.69
C GLU A 174 16.34 20.42 11.77
N TYR A 175 16.35 19.10 11.97
CA TYR A 175 15.46 18.21 11.23
C TYR A 175 14.00 18.49 11.58
N THR A 176 13.15 18.52 10.56
CA THR A 176 11.70 18.46 10.74
C THR A 176 11.19 17.19 10.08
N ALA A 177 10.58 16.31 10.88
CA ALA A 177 10.01 15.05 10.43
C ALA A 177 8.58 14.84 10.94
N ASP A 178 7.71 14.28 10.11
CA ASP A 178 6.38 13.84 10.56
C ASP A 178 5.84 12.66 9.74
N VAL A 179 4.92 11.92 10.34
CA VAL A 179 4.29 10.74 9.73
C VAL A 179 3.16 11.18 8.81
N CYS A 180 3.20 10.69 7.57
CA CYS A 180 2.31 11.05 6.48
C CYS A 180 1.32 9.91 6.16
N GLY A 181 0.95 9.73 4.89
CA GLY A 181 0.18 8.57 4.46
C GLY A 181 -1.23 8.49 5.02
N SER A 182 -1.69 7.26 5.28
CA SER A 182 -3.00 7.02 5.91
C SER A 182 -3.09 7.55 7.33
N PHE A 183 -1.98 7.55 8.06
CA PHE A 183 -1.93 8.05 9.42
C PHE A 183 -2.33 9.53 9.50
N ARG A 184 -1.75 10.38 8.64
CA ARG A 184 -2.08 11.82 8.56
C ARG A 184 -3.52 12.08 8.08
N ARG A 185 -4.12 11.16 7.32
CA ARG A 185 -5.54 11.25 6.90
C ARG A 185 -6.52 10.80 7.98
N GLY A 186 -6.04 10.47 9.19
CA GLY A 186 -6.90 10.06 10.31
C GLY A 186 -7.40 8.61 10.22
N ALA A 187 -6.70 7.72 9.50
CA ALA A 187 -7.10 6.32 9.46
C ALA A 187 -6.85 5.62 10.81
N GLU A 188 -7.79 4.75 11.21
CA GLU A 188 -7.70 3.89 12.40
C GLU A 188 -6.62 2.80 12.29
N SER A 189 -6.25 2.46 11.06
CA SER A 189 -5.09 1.61 10.78
C SER A 189 -4.32 2.11 9.57
N SER A 190 -3.05 1.72 9.47
CA SER A 190 -2.16 2.00 8.34
C SER A 190 -1.61 0.71 7.73
N GLY A 191 -1.08 0.79 6.51
CA GLY A 191 -0.43 -0.37 5.86
C GLY A 191 1.06 -0.40 6.17
N ASP A 192 1.64 0.79 6.26
CA ASP A 192 3.04 1.07 6.44
C ASP A 192 3.19 2.42 7.14
N MET A 193 4.44 2.74 7.49
CA MET A 193 4.81 4.04 8.01
C MET A 193 5.48 4.88 6.92
N ASP A 194 4.81 5.97 6.52
CA ASP A 194 5.36 6.98 5.63
C ASP A 194 5.91 8.15 6.44
N ILE A 195 7.19 8.49 6.28
CA ILE A 195 7.81 9.63 6.97
C ILE A 195 8.28 10.66 5.97
N LEU A 196 7.89 11.91 6.19
CA LEU A 196 8.45 13.06 5.49
C LEU A 196 9.57 13.66 6.33
N LEU A 197 10.73 13.85 5.72
CA LEU A 197 11.90 14.44 6.34
C LEU A 197 12.31 15.70 5.58
N THR A 198 12.60 16.77 6.32
CA THR A 198 13.18 18.01 5.79
C THR A 198 14.27 18.54 6.70
N HIS A 199 15.14 19.35 6.14
CA HIS A 199 16.23 19.99 6.86
C HIS A 199 16.55 21.34 6.18
N PRO A 200 16.87 22.41 6.92
CA PRO A 200 17.22 23.72 6.37
C PRO A 200 18.33 23.69 5.32
N SER A 201 19.31 22.81 5.50
CA SER A 201 20.43 22.63 4.55
C SER A 201 20.05 22.02 3.21
N TYR A 202 18.86 21.43 3.06
CA TYR A 202 18.39 20.84 1.79
C TYR A 202 17.32 21.73 1.15
N THR A 203 17.75 22.64 0.28
CA THR A 203 16.91 23.57 -0.47
C THR A 203 16.89 23.26 -1.97
N SER A 204 16.00 23.90 -2.74
CA SER A 204 15.87 23.69 -4.19
C SER A 204 17.10 24.16 -4.98
N THR A 205 17.92 25.02 -4.38
CA THR A 205 19.13 25.59 -4.98
C THR A 205 20.39 24.78 -4.66
N THR A 206 20.30 23.80 -3.75
CA THR A 206 21.44 22.97 -3.34
C THR A 206 21.85 22.01 -4.46
N LYS A 207 23.07 22.19 -5.01
CA LYS A 207 23.60 21.35 -6.11
C LYS A 207 23.98 19.93 -5.68
N LYS A 208 24.43 19.75 -4.43
CA LYS A 208 24.79 18.45 -3.87
C LYS A 208 23.74 18.07 -2.83
N LYS A 209 23.13 16.90 -2.97
CA LYS A 209 22.20 16.39 -1.96
C LYS A 209 23.01 16.02 -0.72
N PRO A 210 22.77 16.67 0.43
CA PRO A 210 23.45 16.31 1.66
C PRO A 210 23.04 14.89 2.08
N GLU A 211 23.96 14.14 2.71
CA GLU A 211 23.73 12.75 3.18
C GLU A 211 22.79 12.68 4.41
N LEU A 212 21.78 13.54 4.44
CA LEU A 212 20.87 13.71 5.56
C LEU A 212 20.05 12.45 5.81
N LEU A 213 19.55 11.85 4.73
CA LEU A 213 18.72 10.65 4.84
C LEU A 213 19.55 9.45 5.31
N GLN A 214 20.77 9.31 4.81
CA GLN A 214 21.69 8.24 5.19
C GLN A 214 22.05 8.33 6.68
N LYS A 215 22.26 9.54 7.22
CA LYS A 215 22.50 9.74 8.66
C LYS A 215 21.30 9.33 9.51
N VAL A 216 20.09 9.73 9.11
CA VAL A 216 18.85 9.35 9.82
C VAL A 216 18.65 7.84 9.80
N VAL A 217 18.83 7.19 8.64
CA VAL A 217 18.69 5.73 8.54
C VAL A 217 19.71 5.02 9.44
N LYS A 218 20.98 5.46 9.44
CA LYS A 218 22.01 4.90 10.33
C LYS A 218 21.67 5.06 11.81
N GLN A 219 21.10 6.20 12.21
CA GLN A 219 20.65 6.41 13.58
C GLN A 219 19.54 5.40 13.96
N LEU A 220 18.55 5.20 13.08
CA LEU A 220 17.45 4.26 13.31
C LEU A 220 17.90 2.80 13.27
N GLU A 221 18.94 2.47 12.49
CA GLU A 221 19.60 1.16 12.51
C GLU A 221 20.36 0.95 13.83
N SER A 222 21.00 1.98 14.38
CA SER A 222 21.78 1.87 15.64
C SER A 222 20.92 1.51 16.85
N ILE A 223 19.66 1.97 16.88
CA ILE A 223 18.69 1.64 17.94
C ILE A 223 17.88 0.37 17.62
N LYS A 224 18.22 -0.34 16.53
CA LYS A 224 17.52 -1.54 16.04
C LYS A 224 16.04 -1.31 15.69
N PHE A 225 15.63 -0.05 15.48
CA PHE A 225 14.30 0.26 14.99
C PHE A 225 14.18 -0.12 13.52
N VAL A 226 15.17 0.22 12.71
CA VAL A 226 15.30 -0.29 11.33
C VAL A 226 16.03 -1.62 11.36
N THR A 227 15.42 -2.65 10.76
CA THR A 227 15.91 -4.03 10.81
C THR A 227 16.43 -4.53 9.46
N ASP A 228 15.79 -4.13 8.37
CA ASP A 228 16.18 -4.54 7.02
C ASP A 228 15.99 -3.37 6.04
N THR A 229 16.93 -3.20 5.10
CA THR A 229 16.89 -2.15 4.09
C THR A 229 16.53 -2.75 2.72
N LEU A 230 15.45 -2.27 2.10
CA LEU A 230 15.02 -2.68 0.75
C LEU A 230 15.75 -1.85 -0.31
N SER A 231 15.79 -0.53 -0.12
CA SER A 231 16.53 0.39 -0.98
C SER A 231 16.87 1.68 -0.24
N LEU A 232 18.08 2.19 -0.44
CA LEU A 232 18.53 3.48 0.09
C LEU A 232 19.06 4.34 -1.06
N GLY A 233 18.36 5.43 -1.37
CA GLY A 233 18.85 6.47 -2.28
C GLY A 233 18.90 7.83 -1.58
N ASP A 234 19.29 8.89 -2.30
CA ASP A 234 19.53 10.20 -1.67
C ASP A 234 18.27 10.87 -1.07
N SER A 235 17.10 10.58 -1.64
CA SER A 235 15.84 11.26 -1.30
C SER A 235 14.73 10.31 -0.88
N LYS A 236 14.94 9.00 -1.02
CA LYS A 236 13.97 7.98 -0.67
C LYS A 236 14.69 6.78 -0.05
N TYR A 237 14.18 6.37 1.09
CA TYR A 237 14.50 5.12 1.75
C TYR A 237 13.26 4.25 1.76
N MET A 238 13.45 2.96 1.54
CA MET A 238 12.43 1.92 1.72
C MET A 238 13.05 0.81 2.55
N GLY A 239 12.38 0.40 3.60
CA GLY A 239 12.92 -0.57 4.54
C GLY A 239 11.86 -1.20 5.42
N VAL A 240 12.35 -1.82 6.48
CA VAL A 240 11.59 -2.57 7.47
C VAL A 240 11.97 -2.05 8.84
N CYS A 241 10.96 -1.87 9.67
CA CYS A 241 11.12 -1.44 11.05
C CYS A 241 10.33 -2.31 12.01
N GLN A 242 10.72 -2.29 13.26
CA GLN A 242 10.05 -3.00 14.35
C GLN A 242 10.13 -2.14 15.61
N LEU A 243 9.03 -2.04 16.34
CA LEU A 243 9.09 -1.44 17.67
C LEU A 243 9.91 -2.34 18.62
N PRO A 244 10.67 -1.74 19.56
CA PRO A 244 11.29 -2.51 20.63
C PRO A 244 10.21 -3.22 21.46
N LYS A 245 10.59 -4.31 22.13
CA LYS A 245 9.67 -5.05 23.00
C LYS A 245 9.19 -4.14 24.12
N ASP A 246 7.88 -4.14 24.39
CA ASP A 246 7.32 -3.45 25.55
C ASP A 246 7.78 -4.13 26.85
N GLU A 247 7.67 -3.42 27.97
CA GLU A 247 7.99 -3.94 29.33
C GLU A 247 7.22 -5.23 29.65
N ASP A 248 6.02 -5.38 29.07
CA ASP A 248 5.17 -6.57 29.19
C ASP A 248 5.64 -7.77 28.34
N GLY A 249 6.73 -7.62 27.57
CA GLY A 249 7.27 -8.66 26.71
C GLY A 249 6.56 -8.84 25.37
N THR A 250 5.64 -7.94 25.01
CA THR A 250 4.91 -7.97 23.73
C THR A 250 5.88 -7.83 22.55
N GLU A 251 5.87 -8.81 21.64
CA GLU A 251 6.64 -8.75 20.40
C GLU A 251 5.81 -8.06 19.30
N TYR A 252 6.39 -7.01 18.72
CA TYR A 252 5.80 -6.30 17.60
C TYR A 252 6.15 -6.97 16.27
N LEU A 253 5.28 -6.80 15.28
CA LEU A 253 5.48 -7.34 13.94
C LEU A 253 6.42 -6.45 13.13
N PHE A 254 7.05 -7.02 12.10
CA PHE A 254 7.86 -6.24 11.16
C PHE A 254 6.96 -5.39 10.26
N ARG A 255 7.23 -4.09 10.21
CA ARG A 255 6.43 -3.10 9.46
C ARG A 255 7.24 -2.47 8.35
N ARG A 256 6.62 -2.18 7.21
CA ARG A 256 7.29 -1.40 6.16
C ARG A 256 7.44 0.06 6.59
N LEU A 257 8.60 0.62 6.27
CA LEU A 257 8.96 2.01 6.52
C LEU A 257 9.44 2.65 5.22
N ASP A 258 8.80 3.76 4.84
CA ASP A 258 9.20 4.57 3.70
C ASP A 258 9.54 5.99 4.21
N ILE A 259 10.79 6.42 4.03
CA ILE A 259 11.22 7.78 4.41
C ILE A 259 11.53 8.57 3.15
N ARG A 260 10.91 9.74 3.03
CA ARG A 260 11.15 10.67 1.92
C ARG A 260 11.82 11.94 2.43
N SER A 261 13.06 12.16 2.00
CA SER A 261 13.72 13.46 2.18
C SER A 261 13.31 14.40 1.06
N VAL A 262 12.74 15.55 1.43
CA VAL A 262 12.28 16.57 0.50
C VAL A 262 12.95 17.91 0.79
N VAL A 263 13.01 18.71 -0.26
CA VAL A 263 13.49 20.09 -0.20
C VAL A 263 12.66 20.86 0.83
N ASN A 264 13.32 21.74 1.60
CA ASN A 264 12.67 22.63 2.55
C ASN A 264 11.80 23.69 1.84
N CYS A 265 10.64 23.26 1.33
CA CYS A 265 9.52 24.07 0.91
C CYS A 265 8.23 23.50 1.55
N TYR A 266 8.31 23.28 2.87
CA TYR A 266 7.43 22.42 3.68
C TYR A 266 5.94 22.47 3.33
N ALA A 267 5.41 23.67 3.01
CA ALA A 267 4.02 23.87 2.57
C ALA A 267 3.62 23.08 1.31
N MET A 268 4.49 22.99 0.29
CA MET A 268 4.23 22.25 -0.95
C MET A 268 4.37 20.73 -0.75
N CYS A 269 5.27 20.31 0.15
CA CYS A 269 5.54 18.89 0.40
C CYS A 269 4.45 18.20 1.22
N ILE A 270 3.84 18.92 2.18
CA ILE A 270 2.70 18.42 2.96
C ILE A 270 1.50 18.12 2.05
N ILE A 271 1.23 19.00 1.07
CA ILE A 271 0.13 18.82 0.11
C ILE A 271 0.38 17.55 -0.74
N PHE A 272 1.61 17.32 -1.18
CA PHE A 272 1.97 16.19 -2.03
C PHE A 272 1.74 14.83 -1.34
N LEU A 273 2.04 14.71 -0.05
CA LEU A 273 1.84 13.47 0.72
C LEU A 273 0.41 13.28 1.26
N HIS A 274 -0.40 14.33 1.26
CA HIS A 274 -1.84 14.18 1.45
C HIS A 274 -2.52 13.54 0.24
N LEU A 275 -2.01 13.81 -0.97
CA LEU A 275 -2.67 13.46 -2.23
C LEU A 275 -2.13 12.18 -2.90
N VAL A 276 -0.88 11.76 -2.63
CA VAL A 276 -0.25 10.65 -3.34
C VAL A 276 -0.05 9.45 -2.41
N LYS A 277 -0.91 8.43 -2.55
CA LYS A 277 -0.58 7.03 -2.22
C LYS A 277 0.39 6.55 -3.31
N PHE A 278 1.62 6.20 -2.95
CA PHE A 278 2.49 5.40 -3.82
C PHE A 278 2.06 3.94 -3.83
#